data_AF-A0A954K4F0-F1
#
_entry.id   AF-A0A954K4F0-F1
#
_cell.length_a   1.000
_cell.length_b   1.000
_cell.length_c   1.000
_cell.angle_alpha   90.00
_cell.angle_beta   90.00
_cell.angle_gamma   90.00
#
_symmetry.space_group_name_H-M   'P 1'
#
loop_
_entity.id
_entity.type
_entity.pdbx_description
1 polymer ?
#
loop_
_entity_poly.entity_id
_entity_poly.type
_entity_poly.pdbx_seq_one_letter_code
_entity_poly.pdbx_strand_id
1 'polypeptide(L)' 'MQQDFNQRFLIEEYGIRGQIVRLNQTWTRLLSCDHYPERLQQILAQASVASNLLASILKYEGKLTLQISGKG' A
#
# COMPACT_ATOMS: atom_id res chain seq x y z
N MET A 1 -16.02 8.31 9.42
CA MET A 1 -15.46 8.01 8.09
C MET A 1 -13.94 7.98 8.21
N GLN A 2 -13.30 6.81 8.23
CA GLN A 2 -11.83 6.75 8.23
C GLN A 2 -11.36 6.83 6.77
N GLN A 3 -10.84 7.99 6.38
CA GLN A 3 -10.35 8.25 5.02
C GLN A 3 -8.94 7.69 4.80
N ASP A 4 -8.71 7.22 3.58
CA ASP A 4 -7.39 6.86 3.07
C ASP A 4 -6.51 8.11 2.97
N PHE A 5 -5.22 7.96 3.31
CA PHE A 5 -4.26 9.05 3.12
C PHE A 5 -2.86 8.51 2.86
N ASN A 6 -2.05 9.37 2.25
CA ASN A 6 -0.66 9.16 1.97
C ASN A 6 0.07 10.49 2.21
N GLN A 7 0.96 10.51 3.20
CA GLN A 7 1.71 11.70 3.61
C GLN A 7 3.21 11.42 3.57
N ARG A 8 3.96 12.23 2.82
CA ARG A 8 5.42 12.21 2.83
C ARG A 8 5.96 13.10 3.96
N PHE A 9 7.11 12.73 4.51
CA PHE A 9 7.84 13.54 5.49
C PHE A 9 9.35 13.48 5.25
N LEU A 10 10.05 14.48 5.75
CA LEU A 10 11.51 14.56 5.74
C LEU A 10 11.98 14.85 7.16
N ILE A 11 12.91 14.04 7.66
CA ILE A 11 13.64 14.32 8.88
C ILE A 11 14.91 15.05 8.45
N GLU A 12 14.86 16.39 8.48
CA GLU A 12 15.88 17.26 7.89
C GLU A 12 17.27 17.01 8.48
N GLU A 13 17.35 16.85 9.80
CA GLU A 13 18.61 16.63 10.55
C GLU A 13 19.41 15.41 10.05
N TYR A 14 18.72 14.36 9.59
CA TYR A 14 19.34 13.11 9.14
C TYR A 14 19.21 12.88 7.63
N GLY A 15 18.54 13.80 6.89
CA GLY A 15 18.25 13.62 5.47
C GLY A 15 17.35 12.41 5.15
N ILE A 16 16.60 11.91 6.12
CA ILE A 16 15.78 10.69 5.98
C ILE A 16 14.40 11.08 5.44
N ARG A 17 14.05 10.54 4.27
CA ARG A 17 12.70 10.65 3.70
C ARG A 17 11.86 9.47 4.13
N GLY A 18 10.64 9.75 4.55
CA GLY A 18 9.68 8.72 4.92
C GLY A 18 8.29 9.03 4.42
N GLN A 19 7.40 8.08 4.63
CA GLN A 19 6.03 8.15 4.15
C GLN A 19 5.10 7.37 5.08
N ILE A 20 3.93 7.95 5.35
CA ILE A 20 2.86 7.34 6.12
C ILE A 20 1.69 7.08 5.18
N VAL A 21 1.22 5.85 5.13
CA VAL A 21 0.12 5.42 4.26
C VAL A 21 -0.95 4.72 5.10
N ARG A 22 -2.21 5.09 4.88
CA ARG A 22 -3.39 4.44 5.44
C ARG A 22 -4.37 4.17 4.31
N LEU A 23 -4.82 2.91 4.20
CA LEU A 23 -5.69 2.43 3.13
C LEU A 23 -6.95 1.74 3.70
N ASN A 24 -7.56 2.27 4.77
CA ASN A 24 -8.69 1.61 5.44
C ASN A 24 -9.92 1.45 4.54
N GLN A 25 -10.27 2.48 3.77
CA GLN A 25 -11.41 2.46 2.86
C GLN A 25 -11.12 1.59 1.63
N THR A 26 -9.94 1.75 1.02
CA THR A 26 -9.48 0.89 -0.07
C THR A 26 -9.46 -0.58 0.35
N TRP A 27 -8.95 -0.87 1.55
CA TRP A 27 -8.91 -2.22 2.11
C TRP A 27 -10.31 -2.82 2.33
N THR A 28 -11.21 -2.05 2.94
CA THR A 28 -12.60 -2.48 3.14
C THR A 28 -13.30 -2.80 1.82
N ARG A 29 -13.06 -1.99 0.77
CA ARG A 29 -13.60 -2.25 -0.58
C ARG A 29 -13.01 -3.52 -1.18
N LEU A 30 -11.70 -3.75 -1.03
CA LEU A 30 -11.04 -4.95 -1.55
C LEU A 30 -11.59 -6.23 -0.91
N LEU A 31 -11.81 -6.20 0.41
CA LEU A 31 -12.42 -7.31 1.14
C LEU A 31 -13.90 -7.52 0.79
N SER A 32 -14.62 -6.49 0.33
CA SER A 32 -16.01 -6.66 -0.10
C SER A 32 -16.16 -7.41 -1.43
N CYS A 33 -15.08 -7.56 -2.20
CA CYS A 33 -15.12 -8.25 -3.49
C CYS A 33 -15.19 -9.77 -3.34
N ASP A 34 -14.58 -10.36 -2.31
CA ASP A 34 -14.55 -11.81 -2.12
C ASP A 34 -14.19 -12.22 -0.68
N HIS A 35 -14.55 -13.44 -0.29
CA HIS A 35 -14.17 -13.99 1.02
C HIS A 35 -12.77 -14.60 0.97
N TYR A 36 -11.77 -13.80 1.34
CA TYR A 36 -10.39 -14.26 1.47
C TYR A 36 -10.12 -14.89 2.84
N PRO A 37 -9.41 -16.03 2.93
CA PRO A 37 -8.82 -16.53 4.17
C PRO A 37 -7.93 -15.47 4.84
N GLU A 38 -7.88 -15.46 6.18
CA GLU A 38 -7.16 -14.46 6.97
C GLU A 38 -5.69 -14.28 6.55
N ARG A 39 -4.99 -15.37 6.26
CA ARG A 39 -3.59 -15.32 5.77
C ARG A 39 -3.47 -14.55 4.45
N LEU A 40 -4.41 -14.76 3.52
CA LEU A 40 -4.41 -14.04 2.24
C LEU A 40 -4.78 -12.58 2.43
N GLN A 41 -5.69 -12.28 3.36
CA GLN A 41 -6.02 -10.90 3.73
C GLN A 41 -4.77 -10.12 4.18
N GLN A 42 -3.95 -10.70 5.06
CA GLN A 42 -2.73 -10.06 5.53
C GLN A 42 -1.75 -9.77 4.39
N ILE A 43 -1.53 -10.74 3.50
CA ILE A 43 -0.62 -10.57 2.36
C ILE A 43 -1.13 -9.50 1.40
N LEU A 44 -2.42 -9.50 1.07
CA LEU A 44 -3.02 -8.50 0.18
C LEU A 44 -2.96 -7.09 0.79
N ALA A 45 -3.19 -6.96 2.10
CA ALA A 45 -3.07 -5.68 2.80
C ALA A 45 -1.63 -5.15 2.73
N GLN A 46 -0.65 -5.99 3.06
CA GLN A 46 0.78 -5.63 2.98
C GLN A 46 1.19 -5.27 1.56
N ALA A 47 0.79 -6.06 0.57
CA ALA A 47 1.07 -5.81 -0.84
C ALA A 47 0.47 -4.49 -1.33
N SER A 48 -0.75 -4.15 -0.89
CA SER A 48 -1.43 -2.91 -1.26
C SER A 48 -0.69 -1.68 -0.72
N VAL A 49 -0.29 -1.72 0.56
CA VAL A 49 0.49 -0.64 1.19
C VAL A 49 1.88 -0.55 0.53
N ALA A 50 2.56 -1.67 0.33
CA ALA A 50 3.87 -1.71 -0.32
C ALA A 50 3.82 -1.14 -1.74
N SER A 51 2.80 -1.49 -2.53
CA SER A 51 2.59 -0.94 -3.86
C SER A 51 2.42 0.59 -3.83
N ASN A 52 1.68 1.11 -2.86
CA ASN A 52 1.46 2.56 -2.73
C ASN A 52 2.74 3.31 -2.33
N LEU A 53 3.53 2.73 -1.42
CA LEU A 53 4.84 3.25 -1.04
C LEU A 53 5.79 3.26 -2.23
N LEU A 54 5.90 2.13 -2.95
CA LEU A 54 6.77 2.00 -4.13
C LEU A 54 6.36 2.96 -5.26
N ALA A 55 5.06 3.07 -5.53
CA ALA A 55 4.54 3.98 -6.55
C ALA A 55 4.88 5.44 -6.23
N SER A 56 4.96 5.80 -4.95
CA SER A 56 5.30 7.17 -4.53
C SER A 56 6.76 7.55 -4.84
N ILE A 57 7.64 6.58 -5.06
CA ILE A 57 9.06 6.82 -5.37
C ILE A 57 9.26 7.11 -6.88
N LEU A 58 8.28 6.73 -7.71
CA LEU A 58 8.35 6.95 -9.15
C LEU A 58 8.28 8.45 -9.46
N LYS A 59 9.25 8.93 -10.24
CA LYS A 59 9.37 10.35 -10.66
C LYS A 59 8.52 10.70 -11.88
N TYR A 60 7.90 9.70 -12.50
CA TYR A 60 7.14 9.83 -13.75
C TYR A 60 5.72 9.32 -13.55
N GLU A 61 4.79 9.85 -14.34
CA GLU A 61 3.42 9.35 -14.39
C GLU A 61 3.40 8.01 -15.11
N GLY A 62 3.02 6.97 -14.38
CA GLY A 62 3.01 5.60 -14.89
C GLY A 62 2.21 4.68 -13.99
N LYS A 63 2.00 3.45 -14.44
CA LYS A 63 1.32 2.42 -13.67
C LYS A 63 2.34 1.46 -13.08
N LEU A 64 2.35 1.34 -11.75
CA LEU A 64 3.03 0.25 -11.06
C LEU A 64 2.05 -0.92 -10.89
N THR A 65 2.51 -2.15 -11.11
CA THR A 65 1.77 -3.36 -10.75
C THR A 65 2.69 -4.27 -9.95
N LEU A 66 2.26 -4.61 -8.74
CA LEU A 66 2.94 -5.58 -7.88
C LEU A 66 2.21 -6.92 -8.01
N GLN A 67 2.93 -7.94 -8.48
CA GLN A 67 2.42 -9.30 -8.57
C GLN A 67 3.22 -10.20 -7.64
N ILE A 68 2.51 -10.97 -6.82
CA ILE A 68 3.09 -11.99 -5.95
C ILE A 68 2.71 -13.33 -6.55
N SER A 69 3.67 -14.24 -6.68
CA SER A 69 3.45 -15.57 -7.26
C SER A 69 4.20 -16.61 -6.44
N GLY A 70 3.54 -17.73 -6.16
CA GLY A 70 4.06 -18.86 -5.41
C GLY A 70 3.61 -20.18 -6.05
N LYS A 71 4.18 -21.30 -5.61
CA LYS A 71 3.88 -22.62 -6.17
C LYS A 71 2.63 -23.29 -5.56
N GLY A 72 1.91 -22.60 -4.68
CA GLY A 72 0.89 -23.21 -3.82
C GLY A 72 1.54 -23.88 -2.62
#